data_AF-A0A7X8M1U8-F1
#
_entry.id   AF-A0A7X8M1U8-F1
#
_cell.length_a   1.000
_cell.length_b   1.000
_cell.length_c   1.000
_cell.angle_alpha   90.00
_cell.angle_beta   90.00
_cell.angle_gamma   90.00
#
_symmetry.space_group_name_H-M   'P 1'
#
loop_
_entity.id
_entity.type
_entity.pdbx_description
1 polymer ?
#
loop_
_entity_poly.entity_id
_entity_poly.type
_entity_poly.pdbx_seq_one_letter_code
_entity_poly.pdbx_strand_id
1 'polypeptide(L)' 'MRYKRKKHFRKLRHKKVRKALLLILVMPSALLLLGYLVASLVVLPAMSGRY' A
#
# COMPACT_ATOMS: atom_id res chain seq x y z
N MET A 1 28.89 21.65 -16.38
CA MET A 1 28.29 20.28 -16.38
C MET A 1 27.86 19.72 -15.00
N ARG A 2 28.45 20.12 -13.86
CA ARG A 2 28.19 19.56 -12.50
C ARG A 2 26.75 19.71 -11.98
N TYR A 3 26.07 20.82 -12.30
CA TYR A 3 24.69 21.10 -11.86
C TYR A 3 23.63 20.18 -12.49
N LYS A 4 23.81 19.75 -13.75
CA LYS A 4 22.85 18.87 -14.44
C LYS A 4 22.79 17.48 -13.79
N ARG A 5 23.94 16.92 -13.36
CA ARG A 5 23.99 15.64 -12.63
C ARG A 5 23.26 15.72 -11.28
N LYS A 6 23.51 16.76 -10.47
CA LYS A 6 22.84 16.91 -9.16
C LYS A 6 21.31 16.99 -9.31
N LYS A 7 20.82 17.71 -10.32
CA LYS A 7 19.37 17.81 -10.62
C LYS A 7 18.79 16.46 -11.10
N HIS A 8 19.54 15.70 -11.89
CA HIS A 8 19.13 14.38 -12.36
C HIS A 8 19.00 13.36 -11.21
N PHE A 9 20.02 13.25 -10.35
CA PHE A 9 19.96 12.37 -9.17
C PHE A 9 18.90 12.80 -8.14
N ARG A 10 18.58 14.09 -8.04
CA ARG A 10 17.49 14.59 -7.19
C ARG A 10 16.13 14.19 -7.77
N LYS A 11 15.93 14.32 -9.09
CA LYS A 11 14.71 13.83 -9.77
C LYS A 11 14.51 12.32 -9.61
N LEU A 12 15.59 11.53 -9.73
CA LEU A 12 15.54 10.07 -9.53
C LEU A 12 15.10 9.71 -8.10
N ARG A 13 15.64 10.39 -7.08
CA ARG A 13 15.24 10.19 -5.68
C ARG A 13 13.77 10.54 -5.43
N HIS A 14 13.28 11.67 -5.92
CA HIS A 14 11.86 12.03 -5.77
C HIS A 14 10.92 11.06 -6.49
N LYS A 15 11.30 10.54 -7.67
CA LYS A 15 10.51 9.50 -8.34
C LYS A 15 10.44 8.21 -7.52
N LYS A 16 11.56 7.80 -6.91
CA LYS A 16 11.62 6.60 -6.05
C LYS A 16 10.79 6.77 -4.78
N VAL A 17 10.92 7.92 -4.11
CA VAL A 17 10.12 8.26 -2.91
C VAL A 17 8.63 8.33 -3.22
N ARG A 18 8.23 8.94 -4.34
CA ARG A 18 6.81 9.03 -4.71
C ARG A 18 6.19 7.64 -4.96
N LYS A 19 6.93 6.74 -5.63
CA LYS A 19 6.51 5.34 -5.79
C LYS A 19 6.47 4.59 -4.45
N ALA A 20 7.46 4.79 -3.58
CA ALA A 20 7.49 4.17 -2.27
C ALA A 20 6.35 4.65 -1.37
N LEU A 21 6.05 5.95 -1.36
CA LEU A 21 4.92 6.52 -0.64
C LEU A 21 3.57 5.98 -1.13
N LEU A 22 3.41 5.86 -2.45
CA LEU A 22 2.22 5.22 -3.04
C LEU A 22 2.10 3.77 -2.57
N LEU A 23 3.18 3.00 -2.58
CA LEU A 23 3.19 1.62 -2.11
C LEU A 23 2.87 1.52 -0.61
N ILE A 24 3.49 2.36 0.21
CA ILE A 24 3.26 2.41 1.67
C ILE A 24 1.83 2.84 2.01
N LEU A 25 1.14 3.61 1.16
CA LEU A 25 -0.25 3.99 1.39
C LEU A 25 -1.23 2.95 0.83
N VAL A 26 -0.99 2.47 -0.38
CA VAL A 26 -1.88 1.54 -1.08
C VAL A 26 -1.82 0.14 -0.45
N MET A 27 -0.63 -0.33 -0.08
CA MET A 27 -0.46 -1.67 0.50
C MET A 27 -1.22 -1.88 1.81
N PRO A 28 -1.18 -0.99 2.83
CA PRO A 28 -1.97 -1.16 4.04
C PRO A 28 -3.47 -0.99 3.78
N SER A 29 -3.89 -0.10 2.87
CA SER A 29 -5.31 0.00 2.52
C SER A 29 -5.85 -1.29 1.88
N ALA A 30 -5.07 -1.93 1.01
CA ALA A 30 -5.42 -3.20 0.41
C ALA A 30 -5.46 -4.33 1.45
N LEU A 31 -4.51 -4.33 2.41
CA LEU A 31 -4.47 -5.29 3.49
C LEU A 31 -5.70 -5.18 4.41
N LEU A 32 -6.11 -3.96 4.75
CA LEU A 32 -7.30 -3.69 5.56
C LEU A 32 -8.57 -4.15 4.84
N LEU A 33 -8.72 -3.82 3.55
CA LEU A 33 -9.86 -4.25 2.74
C LEU A 33 -9.96 -5.78 2.67
N LEU A 34 -8.84 -6.45 2.42
CA LEU A 34 -8.76 -7.92 2.43
C LEU A 34 -9.12 -8.49 3.81
N GLY A 35 -8.61 -7.90 4.89
CA GLY A 35 -8.92 -8.30 6.26
C GLY A 35 -10.42 -8.22 6.56
N TYR A 36 -11.08 -7.14 6.16
CA TYR A 36 -12.53 -6.98 6.31
C TYR A 36 -13.33 -7.95 5.45
N LEU A 37 -12.91 -8.21 4.22
CA LEU A 37 -13.53 -9.20 3.34
C LEU A 37 -13.46 -10.61 3.94
N VAL A 38 -12.29 -11.01 4.42
CA VAL A 38 -12.10 -12.30 5.08
C VAL A 38 -12.90 -12.38 6.37
N ALA A 39 -12.90 -11.33 7.19
CA ALA A 39 -13.72 -11.29 8.40
C ALA A 39 -15.22 -11.41 8.07
N SER A 40 -15.70 -10.71 7.06
CA SER A 40 -17.12 -10.76 6.67
C SER A 40 -17.53 -12.11 6.07
N LEU A 41 -16.64 -12.78 5.34
CA LEU A 41 -16.97 -14.03 4.64
C LEU A 41 -16.65 -15.28 5.46
N VAL A 42 -15.76 -15.18 6.45
CA VAL A 42 -15.33 -16.33 7.26
C VAL A 42 -15.82 -16.19 8.69
N VAL A 43 -15.67 -15.03 9.33
CA VAL A 43 -16.02 -14.86 10.76
C VAL A 43 -17.53 -14.77 10.95
N LEU A 44 -18.25 -14.01 10.13
CA LEU A 44 -19.71 -13.90 10.24
C LEU A 44 -20.44 -15.26 10.07
N PRO A 45 -20.20 -16.05 9.00
CA PRO A 45 -20.87 -17.34 8.87
C PRO A 45 -20.34 -18.40 9.86
N ALA A 46 -19.06 -18.31 10.28
CA ALA A 46 -18.56 -19.17 11.36
C ALA A 46 -19.23 -18.89 12.72
N MET A 47 -19.74 -17.68 12.93
CA MET A 47 -20.54 -17.33 14.11
C MET A 47 -22.04 -17.61 13.92
N SER A 48 -22.60 -17.42 12.72
CA SER A 48 -24.02 -17.67 12.47
C SER A 48 -24.37 -19.16 12.33
N GLY A 49 -23.40 -20.02 11.98
CA GLY A 49 -23.58 -21.47 11.93
C GLY A 49 -23.64 -22.18 13.29
N ARG A 50 -23.71 -21.43 14.39
CA ARG A 50 -23.87 -21.93 15.77
C ARG A 50 -25.31 -21.86 16.30
N TYR A 51 -26.30 -21.64 15.45
CA TYR A 51 -27.73 -21.75 15.76
C TYR A 51 -28.40 -22.82 14.92
#